data_AF-A0A358B639-F1
#
_entry.id   AF-A0A358B639-F1
#
_cell.length_a   1.000
_cell.length_b   1.000
_cell.length_c   1.000
_cell.angle_alpha   90.00
_cell.angle_beta   90.00
_cell.angle_gamma   90.00
#
_symmetry.space_group_name_H-M   'P 1'
#
loop_
_entity.id
_entity.type
_entity.pdbx_description
1 polymer ?
#
loop_
_entity_poly.entity_id
_entity_poly.type
_entity_poly.pdbx_seq_one_letter_code
_entity_poly.pdbx_strand_id
1 'polypeptide(L)'
;MLRIGLLRGAAILLYLGPVLAGAADFSWSAVPAFAAIFLLWLVVIRPQDWPEHPRAWLALPAWLALAGRAAVQLVLVSACFVFGRAFGHVTGFEPVFGVGMPLALSFIAVPLARMVFDPERGLAMDQLLDEALLGIAAPGPARPRGAGVGAAQLFAALDALPADAPLTEVEACLSRLDGQIQTAPLYDALLARVQAAPMSQPLCAAFVLHATSQPCAEACRGRAAPVRALQVASGDDRLLALVARRCILLLNADADAWGDCPNAGALEAARSAAGPGAAAALADLIALNRQLAPLNGLDPAP
;
A
#
# COMPACT_ATOMS: atom_id res chain seq x y z
N MET A 1 3.45 11.52 8.55
CA MET A 1 1.99 11.73 8.67
C MET A 1 1.52 13.11 8.18
N LEU A 2 2.21 14.22 8.47
CA LEU A 2 1.78 15.59 8.10
C LEU A 2 1.54 15.82 6.58
N ARG A 3 2.41 15.30 5.70
CA ARG A 3 2.32 15.49 4.24
C ARG A 3 1.09 14.83 3.60
N ILE A 4 0.70 13.63 4.05
CA ILE A 4 -0.49 12.92 3.56
C ILE A 4 -1.76 13.68 3.95
N GLY A 5 -1.79 14.24 5.17
CA GLY A 5 -2.89 15.10 5.63
C GLY A 5 -3.04 16.36 4.78
N LEU A 6 -1.92 17.01 4.44
CA LEU A 6 -1.90 18.19 3.58
C LEU A 6 -2.37 17.90 2.14
N LEU A 7 -1.99 16.76 1.56
CA LEU A 7 -2.45 16.38 0.22
C LEU A 7 -3.96 16.08 0.18
N ARG A 8 -4.47 15.39 1.22
CA ARG A 8 -5.92 15.18 1.40
C ARG A 8 -6.65 16.51 1.58
N GLY A 9 -6.08 17.44 2.35
CA GLY A 9 -6.61 18.78 2.53
C GLY A 9 -6.69 19.56 1.22
N ALA A 10 -5.63 19.51 0.40
CA ALA A 10 -5.61 20.15 -0.93
C ALA A 10 -6.69 19.56 -1.86
N ALA A 11 -6.83 18.23 -1.89
CA ALA A 11 -7.88 17.58 -2.66
C ALA A 11 -9.27 18.01 -2.18
N ILE A 12 -9.52 18.04 -0.86
CA ILE A 12 -10.78 18.53 -0.29
C ILE A 12 -11.07 19.96 -0.76
N LEU A 13 -10.07 20.86 -0.70
CA LEU A 13 -10.22 22.24 -1.19
C LEU A 13 -10.60 22.31 -2.67
N LEU A 14 -10.00 21.44 -3.49
CA LEU A 14 -10.29 21.35 -4.93
C LEU A 14 -11.76 21.01 -5.18
N TYR A 15 -12.30 20.00 -4.49
CA TYR A 15 -13.71 19.57 -4.61
C TYR A 15 -14.70 20.52 -3.94
N LEU A 16 -14.28 21.23 -2.89
CA LEU A 16 -15.16 22.11 -2.13
C LEU A 16 -15.68 23.29 -2.96
N GLY A 17 -14.87 23.83 -3.88
CA GLY A 17 -15.30 24.93 -4.76
C GLY A 17 -16.55 24.61 -5.60
N PRO A 18 -16.57 23.56 -6.46
CA PRO A 18 -17.76 23.23 -7.25
C PRO A 18 -18.96 22.83 -6.38
N VAL A 19 -18.75 22.22 -5.22
CA VAL A 19 -19.83 21.93 -4.27
C VAL A 19 -20.44 23.23 -3.71
N LEU A 20 -19.62 24.17 -3.25
CA LEU A 20 -20.09 25.47 -2.75
C LEU A 20 -20.77 26.28 -3.85
N ALA A 21 -20.25 26.26 -5.07
CA ALA A 21 -20.86 26.92 -6.21
C ALA A 21 -22.23 26.32 -6.57
N GLY A 22 -22.37 25.00 -6.47
CA GLY A 22 -23.66 24.33 -6.59
C GLY A 22 -24.63 24.72 -5.47
N ALA A 23 -24.17 24.72 -4.22
CA ALA A 23 -24.99 25.09 -3.08
C ALA A 23 -25.46 26.56 -3.12
N ALA A 24 -24.65 27.43 -3.74
CA ALA A 24 -24.99 28.84 -4.02
C ALA A 24 -25.94 29.04 -5.22
N ASP A 25 -26.43 27.95 -5.82
CA ASP A 25 -27.24 27.94 -7.04
C ASP A 25 -26.64 28.74 -8.21
N PHE A 26 -25.31 28.75 -8.34
CA PHE A 26 -24.67 29.41 -9.46
C PHE A 26 -25.05 28.74 -10.80
N SER A 27 -24.86 29.50 -11.88
CA SER A 27 -25.16 29.04 -13.24
C SER A 27 -24.22 27.94 -13.69
N TRP A 28 -24.73 27.05 -14.56
CA TRP A 28 -23.97 25.99 -15.21
C TRP A 28 -22.77 26.50 -16.03
N SER A 29 -22.74 27.79 -16.37
CA SER A 29 -21.59 28.43 -17.03
C SER A 29 -20.31 28.40 -16.17
N ALA A 30 -20.40 28.16 -14.86
CA ALA A 30 -19.24 28.01 -13.97
C ALA A 30 -18.55 26.64 -14.11
N VAL A 31 -19.26 25.60 -14.57
CA VAL A 31 -18.75 24.22 -14.65
C VAL A 31 -17.49 24.09 -15.53
N PRO A 32 -17.43 24.69 -16.74
CA PRO A 32 -16.21 24.67 -17.55
C PRO A 32 -15.00 25.28 -16.86
N ALA A 33 -15.20 26.33 -16.05
CA ALA A 33 -14.11 26.98 -15.33
C ALA A 33 -13.53 26.07 -14.24
N PHE A 34 -14.39 25.38 -13.48
CA PHE A 34 -13.93 24.35 -12.53
C PHE A 34 -13.27 23.17 -13.23
N ALA A 35 -13.81 22.70 -14.36
CA ALA A 35 -13.19 21.63 -15.14
C ALA A 35 -11.79 22.00 -15.63
N ALA A 36 -11.56 23.26 -16.02
CA ALA A 36 -10.24 23.77 -16.37
C ALA A 36 -9.27 23.74 -15.17
N ILE A 37 -9.74 24.10 -13.96
CA ILE A 37 -8.92 24.01 -12.73
C ILE A 37 -8.57 22.56 -12.41
N PHE A 38 -9.51 21.63 -12.55
CA PHE A 38 -9.28 20.19 -12.33
C PHE A 38 -8.30 19.60 -13.35
N LEU A 39 -8.38 20.03 -14.62
CA LEU A 39 -7.40 19.67 -15.63
C LEU A 39 -6.02 20.23 -15.29
N LEU A 40 -5.92 21.49 -14.86
CA LEU A 40 -4.68 22.10 -14.40
C LEU A 40 -4.09 21.36 -13.20
N TRP A 41 -4.93 20.96 -12.25
CA TRP A 41 -4.53 20.10 -11.14
C TRP A 41 -3.93 18.77 -11.63
N LEU A 42 -4.54 18.14 -12.63
CA LEU A 42 -4.04 16.90 -13.21
C LEU A 42 -2.68 17.07 -13.89
N VAL A 43 -2.48 18.20 -14.59
CA VAL A 43 -1.17 18.58 -15.17
C VAL A 43 -0.11 18.71 -14.07
N VAL A 44 -0.48 19.30 -12.94
CA VAL A 44 0.45 19.56 -11.82
C VAL A 44 0.80 18.28 -11.06
N ILE A 45 -0.16 17.40 -10.80
CA ILE A 45 0.08 16.16 -10.05
C ILE A 45 0.68 15.05 -10.93
N ARG A 46 0.29 14.96 -12.19
CA ARG A 46 0.75 13.92 -13.11
C ARG A 46 1.38 14.52 -14.37
N PRO A 47 2.52 15.23 -14.26
CA PRO A 47 3.16 15.82 -15.43
C PRO A 47 3.56 14.76 -16.48
N GLN A 48 3.87 13.54 -16.06
CA GLN A 48 4.26 12.43 -16.95
C GLN A 48 3.14 11.97 -17.90
N ASP A 49 1.88 12.22 -17.53
CA ASP A 49 0.73 11.82 -18.32
C ASP A 49 0.56 12.71 -19.56
N TRP A 50 1.35 13.77 -19.67
CA TRP A 50 1.25 14.80 -20.70
C TRP A 50 2.45 14.73 -21.67
N PRO A 51 2.24 15.06 -22.95
CA PRO A 51 3.33 15.00 -23.93
C PRO A 51 4.45 15.98 -23.57
N GLU A 52 5.66 15.47 -23.36
CA GLU A 52 6.84 16.27 -23.01
C GLU A 52 7.30 17.18 -24.15
N HIS A 53 7.05 16.79 -25.40
CA HIS A 53 7.47 17.53 -26.58
C HIS A 53 6.29 18.24 -27.26
N PRO A 54 6.42 19.52 -27.66
CA PRO A 54 5.35 20.28 -28.29
C PRO A 54 4.86 19.65 -29.61
N ARG A 55 5.70 18.89 -30.32
CA ARG A 55 5.30 18.14 -31.51
C ARG A 55 4.40 16.94 -31.21
N ALA A 56 4.54 16.33 -30.04
CA ALA A 56 3.71 15.19 -29.63
C ALA A 56 2.26 15.61 -29.34
N TRP A 57 2.00 16.89 -29.05
CA TRP A 57 0.65 17.45 -28.94
C TRP A 57 -0.12 17.50 -30.26
N LEU A 58 0.57 17.41 -31.40
CA LEU A 58 -0.08 17.34 -32.71
C LEU A 58 -0.57 15.93 -33.05
N ALA A 59 -0.18 14.92 -32.26
CA ALA A 59 -0.60 13.55 -32.49
C ALA A 59 -2.06 13.34 -32.04
N LEU A 60 -2.86 12.68 -32.88
CA LEU A 60 -4.25 12.34 -32.58
C LEU A 60 -4.45 11.62 -31.22
N PRO A 61 -3.56 10.69 -30.79
CA PRO A 61 -3.69 10.04 -29.50
C PRO A 61 -3.62 11.01 -28.30
N ALA A 62 -2.82 12.07 -28.38
CA ALA A 62 -2.71 13.08 -27.33
C ALA A 62 -4.02 13.86 -27.17
N TRP A 63 -4.67 14.21 -28.27
CA TRP A 63 -5.98 14.86 -28.27
C TRP A 63 -7.09 13.96 -27.74
N LEU A 64 -7.09 12.67 -28.09
CA LEU A 64 -8.05 11.71 -27.56
C LEU A 64 -7.88 11.52 -26.04
N ALA A 65 -6.63 11.40 -25.57
CA ALA A 65 -6.34 11.31 -24.14
C ALA A 65 -6.78 12.58 -23.38
N LEU A 66 -6.50 13.76 -23.94
CA LEU A 66 -6.97 15.04 -23.39
C LEU A 66 -8.49 15.10 -23.33
N ALA A 67 -9.18 14.76 -24.43
CA ALA A 67 -10.63 14.76 -24.49
C ALA A 67 -11.25 13.79 -23.47
N GLY A 68 -10.71 12.58 -23.34
CA GLY A 68 -11.14 11.59 -22.36
C GLY A 68 -10.98 12.11 -20.92
N ARG A 69 -9.82 12.68 -20.60
CA ARG A 69 -9.57 13.29 -19.28
C ARG A 69 -10.52 14.45 -19.02
N ALA A 70 -10.68 15.36 -19.98
CA ALA A 70 -11.60 16.49 -19.88
C ALA A 70 -13.05 16.04 -19.66
N ALA A 71 -13.49 14.99 -20.36
CA ALA A 71 -14.83 14.41 -20.17
C ALA A 71 -15.01 13.87 -18.74
N VAL A 72 -14.04 13.13 -18.21
CA VAL A 72 -14.08 12.63 -16.82
C VAL A 72 -14.12 13.80 -15.83
N GLN A 73 -13.32 14.85 -16.03
CA GLN A 73 -13.34 16.02 -15.15
C GLN A 73 -14.67 16.77 -15.22
N LEU A 74 -15.27 16.91 -16.41
CA LEU A 74 -16.59 17.53 -16.56
C LEU A 74 -17.67 16.75 -15.82
N VAL A 75 -17.66 15.42 -15.92
CA VAL A 75 -18.61 14.56 -15.19
C VAL A 75 -18.42 14.72 -13.68
N LEU A 76 -17.18 14.67 -13.20
CA LEU A 76 -16.86 14.79 -11.78
C LEU A 76 -17.27 16.15 -11.20
N VAL A 77 -16.93 17.24 -11.90
CA VAL A 77 -17.31 18.61 -11.52
C VAL A 77 -18.82 18.77 -11.53
N SER A 78 -19.50 18.26 -12.56
CA SER A 78 -20.96 18.32 -12.67
C SER A 78 -21.62 17.56 -11.52
N ALA A 79 -21.10 16.39 -11.14
CA ALA A 79 -21.59 15.62 -10.00
C ALA A 79 -21.40 16.40 -8.68
N CYS A 80 -20.24 17.03 -8.47
CA CYS A 80 -20.01 17.89 -7.31
C CYS A 80 -20.98 19.08 -7.29
N PHE A 81 -21.25 19.67 -8.45
CA PHE A 81 -22.14 20.80 -8.61
C PHE A 81 -23.61 20.44 -8.31
N VAL A 82 -24.07 19.30 -8.84
CA VAL A 82 -25.41 18.74 -8.56
C VAL A 82 -25.55 18.39 -7.09
N PHE A 83 -24.54 17.76 -6.50
CA PHE A 83 -24.52 17.46 -5.08
C PHE A 83 -24.60 18.72 -4.23
N GLY A 84 -23.82 19.75 -4.58
CA GLY A 84 -23.89 21.06 -3.97
C GLY A 84 -25.29 21.66 -4.04
N ARG A 85 -25.91 21.66 -5.22
CA ARG A 85 -27.29 22.16 -5.41
C ARG A 85 -28.30 21.42 -4.53
N ALA A 86 -28.25 20.09 -4.51
CA ALA A 86 -29.12 19.28 -3.67
C ALA A 86 -28.93 19.65 -2.19
N PHE A 87 -27.68 19.80 -1.74
CA PHE A 87 -27.37 20.21 -0.37
C PHE A 87 -27.87 21.63 -0.05
N GLY A 88 -27.66 22.59 -0.94
CA GLY A 88 -28.12 23.98 -0.77
C GLY A 88 -29.63 24.07 -0.63
N HIS A 89 -30.38 23.35 -1.48
CA HIS A 89 -31.83 23.28 -1.40
C HIS A 89 -32.36 22.64 -0.11
N VAL A 90 -31.70 21.59 0.38
CA VAL A 90 -32.10 20.90 1.62
C VAL A 90 -31.81 21.75 2.86
N THR A 91 -30.71 22.49 2.85
CA THR A 91 -30.24 23.27 4.01
C THR A 91 -30.74 24.71 4.03
N GLY A 92 -31.34 25.20 2.94
CA GLY A 92 -31.71 26.61 2.79
C GLY A 92 -30.47 27.51 2.79
N PHE A 93 -29.34 26.99 2.33
CA PHE A 93 -28.08 27.73 2.33
C PHE A 93 -28.11 28.80 1.23
N GLU A 94 -28.23 30.06 1.63
CA GLU A 94 -28.17 31.24 0.76
C GLU A 94 -26.86 32.01 0.98
N PRO A 95 -25.77 31.63 0.30
CA PRO A 95 -24.50 32.28 0.48
C PRO A 95 -24.44 33.67 -0.17
N VAL A 96 -23.88 34.64 0.56
CA VAL A 96 -23.70 36.04 0.10
C VAL A 96 -22.36 36.24 -0.63
N PHE A 97 -21.60 35.17 -0.89
CA PHE A 97 -20.32 35.27 -1.59
C PHE A 97 -20.49 35.21 -3.11
N GLY A 98 -19.65 35.96 -3.84
CA GLY A 98 -19.64 35.92 -5.31
C GLY A 98 -18.96 34.67 -5.87
N VAL A 99 -19.18 34.41 -7.17
CA VAL A 99 -18.61 33.28 -7.94
C VAL A 99 -17.09 33.14 -7.79
N GLY A 100 -16.38 34.25 -7.57
CA GLY A 100 -14.92 34.26 -7.45
C GLY A 100 -14.40 33.50 -6.23
N MET A 101 -15.16 33.39 -5.14
CA MET A 101 -14.68 32.75 -3.91
C MET A 101 -14.57 31.22 -4.06
N PRO A 102 -15.61 30.49 -4.51
CA PRO A 102 -15.49 29.06 -4.75
C PRO A 102 -14.43 28.71 -5.81
N LEU A 103 -14.29 29.54 -6.84
CA LEU A 103 -13.24 29.40 -7.86
C LEU A 103 -11.84 29.58 -7.28
N ALA A 104 -11.61 30.63 -6.47
CA ALA A 104 -10.34 30.87 -5.81
C ALA A 104 -9.97 29.72 -4.85
N LEU A 105 -10.96 29.16 -4.15
CA LEU A 105 -10.75 28.03 -3.25
C LEU A 105 -10.24 26.79 -3.98
N SER A 106 -10.89 26.41 -5.09
CA SER A 106 -10.40 25.31 -5.94
C SER A 106 -9.06 25.63 -6.58
N PHE A 107 -8.82 26.89 -6.97
CA PHE A 107 -7.57 27.29 -7.62
C PHE A 107 -6.38 27.24 -6.65
N ILE A 108 -6.55 27.66 -5.39
CA ILE A 108 -5.50 27.62 -4.35
C ILE A 108 -5.06 26.18 -4.04
N ALA A 109 -5.93 25.19 -4.25
CA ALA A 109 -5.57 23.79 -4.10
C ALA A 109 -4.36 23.42 -4.99
N VAL A 110 -4.30 23.95 -6.22
CA VAL A 110 -3.28 23.61 -7.23
C VAL A 110 -1.85 23.91 -6.75
N PRO A 111 -1.47 25.14 -6.34
CA PRO A 111 -0.14 25.41 -5.83
C PRO A 111 0.12 24.70 -4.49
N LEU A 112 -0.91 24.53 -3.64
CA LEU A 112 -0.78 23.83 -2.37
C LEU A 112 -0.37 22.36 -2.57
N ALA A 113 -0.98 21.70 -3.55
CA ALA A 113 -0.61 20.35 -3.94
C ALA A 113 0.82 20.26 -4.44
N ARG A 114 1.26 21.25 -5.25
CA ARG A 114 2.63 21.25 -5.77
C ARG A 114 3.70 21.40 -4.69
N MET A 115 3.40 22.13 -3.61
CA MET A 115 4.30 22.30 -2.46
C MET A 115 4.45 21.02 -1.63
N VAL A 116 3.44 20.15 -1.66
CA VAL A 116 3.37 18.94 -0.82
C VAL A 116 3.78 17.69 -1.59
N PHE A 117 3.50 17.68 -2.91
CA PHE A 117 3.70 16.53 -3.77
C PHE A 117 5.11 16.48 -4.35
N ASP A 118 5.68 15.27 -4.31
CA ASP A 118 6.96 14.93 -4.92
C ASP A 118 6.67 14.10 -6.19
N PRO A 119 6.91 14.64 -7.41
CA PRO A 119 6.49 14.01 -8.66
C PRO A 119 7.16 12.65 -8.90
N GLU A 120 8.38 12.45 -8.39
CA GLU A 120 9.10 11.19 -8.54
C GLU A 120 8.44 10.06 -7.73
N ARG A 121 7.88 10.39 -6.56
CA ARG A 121 7.12 9.43 -5.74
C ARG A 121 5.77 9.08 -6.33
N GLY A 122 5.14 10.04 -7.04
CA GLY A 122 3.91 9.82 -7.79
C GLY A 122 4.10 8.82 -8.93
N LEU A 123 5.17 9.01 -9.70
CA LEU A 123 5.59 8.11 -10.77
C LEU A 123 5.83 6.69 -10.29
N ALA A 124 6.58 6.50 -9.21
CA ALA A 124 6.86 5.17 -8.66
C ALA A 124 5.59 4.43 -8.22
N MET A 125 4.58 5.15 -7.72
CA MET A 125 3.34 4.57 -7.24
C MET A 125 2.33 4.29 -8.36
N ASP A 126 2.22 5.18 -9.35
CA ASP A 126 1.40 4.95 -10.54
C ASP A 126 1.96 3.78 -11.38
N GLN A 127 3.28 3.67 -11.52
CA GLN A 127 3.93 2.52 -12.17
C GLN A 127 3.61 1.20 -11.44
N LEU A 128 3.65 1.20 -10.11
CA LEU A 128 3.30 0.03 -9.31
C LEU A 128 1.82 -0.34 -9.45
N LEU A 129 0.93 0.66 -9.54
CA LEU A 129 -0.52 0.45 -9.70
C LEU A 129 -0.87 -0.07 -11.10
N ASP A 130 -0.23 0.48 -12.15
CA ASP A 130 -0.39 0.02 -13.53
C ASP A 130 0.17 -1.40 -13.70
N GLU A 131 1.30 -1.72 -13.06
CA GLU A 131 1.87 -3.07 -13.07
C GLU A 131 0.96 -4.06 -12.32
N ALA A 132 0.34 -3.64 -11.22
CA ALA A 132 -0.66 -4.45 -10.50
C ALA A 132 -1.95 -4.65 -11.33
N LEU A 133 -2.46 -3.60 -11.98
CA LEU A 133 -3.65 -3.66 -12.83
C LEU A 133 -3.43 -4.54 -14.07
N LEU A 134 -2.25 -4.45 -14.70
CA LEU A 134 -1.84 -5.32 -15.80
C LEU A 134 -1.69 -6.78 -15.33
N GLY A 135 -1.22 -7.00 -14.09
CA GLY A 135 -1.16 -8.33 -13.47
C GLY A 135 -2.53 -8.96 -13.21
N ILE A 136 -3.57 -8.14 -12.97
CA ILE A 136 -4.95 -8.61 -12.72
C ILE A 136 -5.72 -8.80 -14.03
N ALA A 137 -5.47 -7.98 -15.06
CA ALA A 137 -6.19 -8.01 -16.33
C ALA A 137 -5.76 -9.15 -17.28
N ALA A 138 -4.63 -9.81 -17.03
CA ALA A 138 -4.17 -10.92 -17.84
C ALA A 138 -4.74 -12.27 -17.31
N PRO A 139 -5.49 -13.04 -18.12
CA PRO A 139 -5.63 -14.47 -17.88
C PRO A 139 -4.24 -15.08 -18.10
N GLY A 140 -3.62 -15.62 -17.05
CA GLY A 140 -2.17 -15.92 -17.05
C GLY A 140 -1.72 -16.97 -18.08
N PRO A 141 -0.41 -17.29 -18.14
CA PRO A 141 0.75 -16.54 -17.65
C PRO A 141 1.59 -16.03 -18.83
N ALA A 142 1.81 -14.72 -18.88
CA ALA A 142 2.96 -14.13 -19.55
C ALA A 142 3.32 -12.82 -18.84
N ARG A 143 4.19 -12.95 -17.83
CA ARG A 143 4.84 -11.81 -17.16
C ARG A 143 5.52 -10.93 -18.21
N PRO A 144 5.28 -9.61 -18.27
CA PRO A 144 6.04 -8.74 -19.13
C PRO A 144 7.46 -8.61 -18.61
N ARG A 145 8.43 -8.98 -19.46
CA ARG A 145 9.85 -8.67 -19.31
C ARG A 145 10.01 -7.14 -19.44
N GLY A 146 10.22 -6.44 -18.33
CA GLY A 146 10.47 -4.99 -18.35
C GLY A 146 11.21 -4.44 -17.13
N ALA A 147 10.78 -4.82 -15.91
CA ALA A 147 11.49 -4.52 -14.66
C ALA A 147 12.36 -5.71 -14.15
N GLY A 148 12.57 -6.70 -15.02
CA GLY A 148 13.00 -8.05 -14.65
C GLY A 148 14.50 -8.28 -14.52
N VAL A 149 15.36 -7.29 -14.76
CA VAL A 149 16.81 -7.50 -14.62
C VAL A 149 17.28 -7.23 -13.19
N GLY A 150 16.63 -6.33 -12.44
CA GLY A 150 16.97 -6.07 -11.04
C GLY A 150 16.44 -7.17 -10.12
N ALA A 151 15.13 -7.23 -9.91
CA ALA A 151 14.52 -8.13 -8.92
C ALA A 151 14.81 -9.62 -9.17
N ALA A 152 14.77 -10.10 -10.42
CA ALA A 152 15.06 -11.49 -10.72
C ALA A 152 16.54 -11.85 -10.46
N GLN A 153 17.46 -10.91 -10.69
CA GLN A 153 18.90 -11.09 -10.47
C GLN A 153 19.25 -10.93 -8.98
N LEU A 154 18.53 -10.06 -8.27
CA LEU A 154 18.56 -9.92 -6.80
C LEU A 154 18.09 -11.22 -6.12
N PHE A 155 16.99 -11.82 -6.58
CA PHE A 155 16.49 -13.09 -6.06
C PHE A 155 17.29 -14.31 -6.54
N ALA A 156 18.01 -14.21 -7.66
CA ALA A 156 18.90 -15.28 -8.14
C ALA A 156 19.99 -15.61 -7.11
N ALA A 157 20.44 -14.63 -6.31
CA ALA A 157 21.40 -14.87 -5.23
C ALA A 157 20.80 -15.73 -4.10
N LEU A 158 19.50 -15.61 -3.81
CA LEU A 158 18.80 -16.49 -2.87
C LEU A 158 18.50 -17.86 -3.48
N ASP A 159 18.20 -17.93 -4.77
CA ASP A 159 17.96 -19.21 -5.47
C ASP A 159 19.23 -20.03 -5.66
N ALA A 160 20.38 -19.36 -5.77
CA ALA A 160 21.67 -20.01 -5.92
C ALA A 160 22.22 -20.59 -4.61
N LEU A 161 21.59 -20.28 -3.46
CA LEU A 161 21.99 -20.87 -2.19
C LEU A 161 21.64 -22.36 -2.15
N PRO A 162 22.53 -23.21 -1.62
CA PRO A 162 22.23 -24.62 -1.44
C PRO A 162 21.08 -24.80 -0.42
N ALA A 163 20.35 -25.91 -0.50
CA ALA A 163 19.18 -26.13 0.35
C ALA A 163 19.52 -26.15 1.86
N ASP A 164 20.75 -26.52 2.19
CA ASP A 164 21.31 -26.57 3.54
C ASP A 164 22.13 -25.32 3.91
N ALA A 165 22.02 -24.22 3.14
CA ALA A 165 22.73 -22.98 3.41
C ALA A 165 22.50 -22.52 4.85
N PRO A 166 23.57 -22.10 5.56
CA PRO A 166 23.44 -21.62 6.93
C PRO A 166 22.61 -20.33 6.96
N LEU A 167 21.84 -20.15 8.04
CA LEU A 167 20.92 -19.01 8.18
C LEU A 167 21.63 -17.65 8.04
N THR A 168 22.89 -17.58 8.47
CA THR A 168 23.73 -16.37 8.35
C THR A 168 23.98 -15.95 6.89
N GLU A 169 24.06 -16.91 5.96
CA GLU A 169 24.19 -16.60 4.52
C GLU A 169 22.86 -16.09 3.94
N VAL A 170 21.73 -16.67 4.39
CA VAL A 170 20.39 -16.20 4.03
C VAL A 170 20.17 -14.77 4.53
N GLU A 171 20.55 -14.47 5.77
CA GLU A 171 20.50 -13.13 6.37
C GLU A 171 21.39 -12.11 5.62
N ALA A 172 22.59 -12.51 5.21
CA ALA A 172 23.49 -11.67 4.43
C ALA A 172 22.94 -11.39 3.02
N CYS A 173 22.25 -12.36 2.41
CA CYS A 173 21.49 -12.14 1.18
C CYS A 173 20.34 -11.16 1.41
N LEU A 174 19.52 -11.38 2.44
CA LEU A 174 18.37 -10.55 2.75
C LEU A 174 18.77 -9.09 3.05
N SER A 175 19.84 -8.88 3.82
CA SER A 175 20.35 -7.54 4.15
C SER A 175 20.76 -6.74 2.89
N ARG A 176 21.24 -7.43 1.85
CA ARG A 176 21.53 -6.79 0.56
C ARG A 176 20.27 -6.43 -0.22
N LEU A 177 19.19 -7.22 -0.07
CA LEU A 177 17.88 -6.94 -0.67
C LEU A 177 17.20 -5.76 0.02
N ASP A 178 17.21 -5.72 1.36
CA ASP A 178 16.63 -4.62 2.16
C ASP A 178 17.28 -3.26 1.85
N GLY A 179 18.58 -3.24 1.52
CA GLY A 179 19.26 -2.01 1.10
C GLY A 179 18.82 -1.46 -0.26
N GLN A 180 18.08 -2.24 -1.05
CA GLN A 180 17.71 -1.91 -2.43
C GLN A 180 16.19 -1.85 -2.65
N ILE A 181 15.42 -2.59 -1.86
CA ILE A 181 13.97 -2.73 -1.98
C ILE A 181 13.32 -2.30 -0.65
N GLN A 182 12.28 -1.47 -0.73
CA GLN A 182 11.51 -1.10 0.46
C GLN A 182 10.86 -2.34 1.11
N THR A 183 10.71 -2.31 2.44
CA THR A 183 10.32 -3.47 3.26
C THR A 183 9.00 -4.13 2.85
N ALA A 184 7.95 -3.35 2.58
CA ALA A 184 6.63 -3.88 2.19
C ALA A 184 6.64 -4.50 0.76
N PRO A 185 7.19 -3.83 -0.28
CA PRO A 185 7.40 -4.46 -1.58
C PRO A 185 8.27 -5.73 -1.53
N LEU A 186 9.30 -5.76 -0.68
CA LEU A 186 10.12 -6.95 -0.49
C LEU A 186 9.32 -8.11 0.11
N TYR A 187 8.43 -7.83 1.07
CA TYR A 187 7.51 -8.81 1.62
C TYR A 187 6.61 -9.41 0.53
N ASP A 188 6.00 -8.57 -0.31
CA ASP A 188 5.13 -9.02 -1.39
C ASP A 188 5.87 -9.88 -2.43
N ALA A 189 7.09 -9.46 -2.78
CA ALA A 189 7.94 -10.20 -3.71
C ALA A 189 8.36 -11.57 -3.17
N LEU A 190 8.76 -11.65 -1.89
CA LEU A 190 9.11 -12.91 -1.23
C LEU A 190 7.89 -13.83 -1.09
N LEU A 191 6.73 -13.29 -0.68
CA LEU A 191 5.49 -14.06 -0.54
C LEU A 191 5.05 -14.66 -1.87
N ALA A 192 5.04 -13.86 -2.94
CA ALA A 192 4.68 -14.33 -4.28
C ALA A 192 5.64 -15.44 -4.78
N ARG A 193 6.92 -15.37 -4.38
CA ARG A 193 7.92 -16.38 -4.73
C ARG A 193 7.75 -17.67 -3.95
N VAL A 194 7.49 -17.59 -2.64
CA VAL A 194 7.22 -18.79 -1.82
C VAL A 194 5.92 -19.49 -2.27
N GLN A 195 4.94 -18.73 -2.74
CA GLN A 195 3.70 -19.30 -3.31
C GLN A 195 3.90 -19.92 -4.69
N ALA A 196 4.97 -19.54 -5.41
CA ALA A 196 5.30 -20.13 -6.69
C ALA A 196 6.08 -21.44 -6.47
N ALA A 197 5.57 -22.55 -7.01
CA ALA A 197 6.28 -23.83 -6.96
C ALA A 197 7.50 -23.84 -7.92
N PRO A 198 8.62 -24.50 -7.57
CA PRO A 198 8.90 -25.21 -6.31
C PRO A 198 9.46 -24.29 -5.21
N MET A 199 9.05 -24.54 -3.96
CA MET A 199 9.56 -23.82 -2.78
C MET A 199 10.99 -24.27 -2.45
N SER A 200 11.93 -23.33 -2.39
CA SER A 200 13.30 -23.58 -1.90
C SER A 200 13.41 -23.25 -0.40
N GLN A 201 14.13 -24.08 0.37
CA GLN A 201 14.32 -23.86 1.81
C GLN A 201 14.96 -22.49 2.13
N PRO A 202 16.00 -22.02 1.42
CA PRO A 202 16.57 -20.70 1.64
C PRO A 202 15.57 -19.56 1.42
N LEU A 203 14.65 -19.71 0.45
CA LEU A 203 13.60 -18.74 0.19
C LEU A 203 12.55 -18.72 1.32
N CYS A 204 12.14 -19.89 1.82
CA CYS A 204 11.26 -19.98 2.98
C CYS A 204 11.91 -19.37 4.23
N ALA A 205 13.20 -19.64 4.47
CA ALA A 205 13.95 -19.05 5.56
C ALA A 205 14.06 -17.51 5.43
N ALA A 206 14.37 -17.01 4.22
CA ALA A 206 14.41 -15.57 3.94
C ALA A 206 13.06 -14.91 4.20
N PHE A 207 11.96 -15.53 3.76
CA PHE A 207 10.61 -15.04 4.01
C PHE A 207 10.30 -15.01 5.51
N VAL A 208 10.60 -16.08 6.26
CA VAL A 208 10.41 -16.12 7.71
C VAL A 208 11.19 -15.00 8.40
N LEU A 209 12.48 -14.82 8.07
CA LEU A 209 13.33 -13.78 8.64
C LEU A 209 12.77 -12.38 8.40
N HIS A 210 12.33 -12.11 7.17
CA HIS A 210 11.76 -10.82 6.77
C HIS A 210 10.42 -10.57 7.46
N ALA A 211 9.48 -11.51 7.35
CA ALA A 211 8.11 -11.40 7.84
C ALA A 211 7.99 -11.30 9.37
N THR A 212 9.04 -11.69 10.09
CA THR A 212 9.15 -11.62 11.56
C THR A 212 10.10 -10.51 12.02
N SER A 213 10.58 -9.65 11.13
CA SER A 213 11.40 -8.50 11.48
C SER A 213 10.55 -7.31 11.95
N GLN A 214 11.09 -6.49 12.87
CA GLN A 214 10.42 -5.27 13.32
C GLN A 214 10.10 -4.30 12.17
N PRO A 215 11.02 -3.99 11.22
CA PRO A 215 10.70 -3.13 10.09
C PRO A 215 9.53 -3.66 9.25
N CYS A 216 9.44 -4.98 9.06
CA CYS A 216 8.33 -5.57 8.34
C CYS A 216 7.02 -5.52 9.13
N ALA A 217 7.05 -5.75 10.45
CA ALA A 217 5.86 -5.63 11.28
C ALA A 217 5.28 -4.20 11.25
N GLU A 218 6.14 -3.19 11.27
CA GLU A 218 5.74 -1.78 11.15
C GLU A 218 5.19 -1.44 9.76
N ALA A 219 5.91 -1.85 8.70
CA ALA A 219 5.53 -1.55 7.32
C ALA A 219 4.31 -2.33 6.81
N CYS A 220 4.06 -3.52 7.37
CA CYS A 220 2.99 -4.44 6.97
C CYS A 220 1.92 -4.64 8.06
N ARG A 221 1.73 -3.66 8.95
CA ARG A 221 0.73 -3.72 10.02
C ARG A 221 -0.67 -4.05 9.49
N GLY A 222 -1.36 -4.98 10.15
CA GLY A 222 -2.68 -5.50 9.75
C GLY A 222 -2.64 -6.58 8.67
N ARG A 223 -1.47 -6.97 8.17
CA ARG A 223 -1.32 -8.02 7.13
C ARG A 223 -1.02 -9.41 7.70
N ALA A 224 -0.90 -9.54 9.02
CA ALA A 224 -0.58 -10.79 9.71
C ALA A 224 0.67 -11.50 9.13
N ALA A 225 1.75 -10.75 8.86
CA ALA A 225 2.98 -11.29 8.26
C ALA A 225 3.60 -12.46 9.07
N PRO A 226 3.68 -12.41 10.41
CA PRO A 226 4.11 -13.55 11.22
C PRO A 226 3.21 -14.79 11.10
N VAL A 227 1.90 -14.63 10.85
CA VAL A 227 0.97 -15.74 10.58
C VAL A 227 1.32 -16.42 9.26
N ARG A 228 1.64 -15.64 8.22
CA ARG A 228 2.09 -16.19 6.94
C ARG A 228 3.43 -16.91 7.08
N ALA A 229 4.36 -16.38 7.88
CA ALA A 229 5.61 -17.06 8.17
C ALA A 229 5.39 -18.44 8.82
N LEU A 230 4.46 -18.55 9.77
CA LEU A 230 4.08 -19.83 10.37
C LEU A 230 3.49 -20.82 9.35
N GLN A 231 2.64 -20.33 8.43
CA GLN A 231 2.05 -21.17 7.37
C GLN A 231 3.12 -21.72 6.42
N VAL A 232 4.08 -20.87 6.03
CA VAL A 232 5.21 -21.27 5.17
C VAL A 232 6.13 -22.27 5.87
N ALA A 233 6.32 -22.13 7.17
CA ALA A 233 7.13 -23.05 7.98
C ALA A 233 6.44 -24.40 8.26
N SER A 234 5.16 -24.55 7.95
CA SER A 234 4.41 -25.77 8.25
C SER A 234 5.04 -27.01 7.61
N GLY A 235 5.38 -28.01 8.42
CA GLY A 235 6.02 -29.25 7.97
C GLY A 235 7.56 -29.24 7.99
N ASP A 236 8.18 -28.11 8.34
CA ASP A 236 9.63 -28.00 8.55
C ASP A 236 9.95 -27.55 9.98
N ASP A 237 10.42 -28.49 10.81
CA ASP A 237 10.75 -28.24 12.22
C ASP A 237 11.79 -27.12 12.41
N ARG A 238 12.74 -26.98 11.49
CA ARG A 238 13.77 -25.93 11.61
C ARG A 238 13.15 -24.55 11.40
N LEU A 239 12.27 -24.43 10.41
CA LEU A 239 11.56 -23.18 10.14
C LEU A 239 10.53 -22.86 11.23
N LEU A 240 9.82 -23.85 11.77
CA LEU A 240 8.90 -23.64 12.89
C LEU A 240 9.63 -23.11 14.13
N ALA A 241 10.78 -23.69 14.46
CA ALA A 241 11.62 -23.21 15.56
C ALA A 241 12.16 -21.80 15.29
N LEU A 242 12.45 -21.46 14.04
CA LEU A 242 12.89 -20.11 13.65
C LEU A 242 11.75 -19.08 13.81
N VAL A 243 10.55 -19.38 13.28
CA VAL A 243 9.36 -18.53 13.44
C VAL A 243 9.10 -18.25 14.92
N ALA A 244 9.13 -19.30 15.75
CA ALA A 244 8.88 -19.16 17.19
C ALA A 244 9.85 -18.18 17.85
N ARG A 245 11.16 -18.38 17.67
CA ARG A 245 12.20 -17.50 18.23
C ARG A 245 12.09 -16.07 17.73
N ARG A 246 11.85 -15.89 16.43
CA ARG A 246 11.75 -14.55 15.83
C ARG A 246 10.52 -13.79 16.28
N CYS A 247 9.37 -14.47 16.41
CA CYS A 247 8.17 -13.87 16.98
C CYS A 247 8.38 -13.47 18.45
N ILE A 248 9.09 -14.27 19.26
CA ILE A 248 9.45 -13.88 20.63
C ILE A 248 10.29 -12.59 20.63
N LEU A 249 11.32 -12.52 19.78
CA LEU A 249 12.16 -11.32 19.67
C LEU A 249 11.33 -10.11 19.21
N LEU A 250 10.45 -10.28 18.23
CA LEU A 250 9.56 -9.23 17.75
C LEU A 250 8.65 -8.71 18.87
N LEU A 251 7.96 -9.61 19.58
CA LEU A 251 7.01 -9.23 20.63
C LEU A 251 7.68 -8.59 21.85
N ASN A 252 8.92 -8.97 22.15
CA ASN A 252 9.71 -8.30 23.18
C ASN A 252 10.18 -6.91 22.77
N ALA A 253 10.36 -6.64 21.48
CA ALA A 253 10.77 -5.34 20.96
C ALA A 253 9.57 -4.40 20.69
N ASP A 254 8.47 -4.96 20.19
CA ASP A 254 7.23 -4.27 19.83
C ASP A 254 6.01 -5.11 20.25
N ALA A 255 5.45 -4.79 21.42
CA ALA A 255 4.26 -5.47 21.94
C ALA A 255 3.01 -5.18 21.09
N ASP A 256 2.95 -4.05 20.36
CA ASP A 256 1.80 -3.72 19.51
C ASP A 256 1.69 -4.66 18.30
N ALA A 257 2.78 -5.35 17.93
CA ALA A 257 2.79 -6.38 16.90
C ALA A 257 2.00 -7.63 17.28
N TRP A 258 1.60 -7.79 18.56
CA TRP A 258 0.83 -8.94 19.05
C TRP A 258 -0.44 -9.21 18.24
N GLY A 259 -1.15 -8.16 17.81
CA GLY A 259 -2.38 -8.31 17.01
C GLY A 259 -2.18 -8.95 15.63
N ASP A 260 -0.97 -8.89 15.08
CA ASP A 260 -0.59 -9.49 13.79
C ASP A 260 0.13 -10.84 13.94
N CYS A 261 0.41 -11.29 15.17
CA CYS A 261 1.06 -12.57 15.46
C CYS A 261 0.07 -13.76 15.43
N PRO A 262 0.57 -15.00 15.25
CA PRO A 262 -0.28 -16.19 15.31
C PRO A 262 -0.95 -16.32 16.67
N ASN A 263 -2.25 -16.57 16.68
CA ASN A 263 -3.00 -16.80 17.91
C ASN A 263 -2.61 -18.14 18.57
N ALA A 264 -2.92 -18.27 19.86
CA ALA A 264 -2.60 -19.47 20.63
C ALA A 264 -3.12 -20.77 19.99
N GLY A 265 -4.29 -20.76 19.35
CA GLY A 265 -4.85 -21.94 18.68
C GLY A 265 -4.01 -22.40 17.49
N ALA A 266 -3.58 -21.47 16.64
CA ALA A 266 -2.71 -21.76 15.50
C ALA A 266 -1.33 -22.27 15.95
N LEU A 267 -0.79 -21.69 17.02
CA LEU A 267 0.49 -22.13 17.60
C LEU A 267 0.40 -23.53 18.21
N GLU A 268 -0.71 -23.85 18.90
CA GLU A 268 -0.93 -25.17 19.50
C GLU A 268 -1.08 -26.25 18.42
N ALA A 269 -1.80 -25.94 17.34
CA ALA A 269 -1.91 -26.81 16.17
C ALA A 269 -0.53 -27.08 15.56
N ALA A 270 0.27 -26.03 15.33
CA ALA A 270 1.64 -26.19 14.82
C ALA A 270 2.51 -27.00 15.78
N ARG A 271 2.41 -26.78 17.09
CA ARG A 271 3.16 -27.50 18.13
C ARG A 271 2.84 -29.00 18.14
N SER A 272 1.57 -29.35 17.95
CA SER A 272 1.11 -30.75 17.95
C SER A 272 1.65 -31.57 16.76
N ALA A 273 1.96 -30.90 15.66
CA ALA A 273 2.49 -31.52 14.44
C ALA A 273 4.02 -31.47 14.32
N ALA A 274 4.70 -30.76 15.24
CA ALA A 274 6.13 -30.49 15.18
C ALA A 274 6.96 -31.51 15.97
N GLY A 275 8.22 -31.70 15.57
CA GLY A 275 9.20 -32.45 16.35
C GLY A 275 9.57 -31.75 17.67
N PRO A 276 10.29 -32.44 18.58
CA PRO A 276 10.47 -32.02 19.96
C PRO A 276 11.16 -30.65 20.12
N GLY A 277 12.14 -30.33 19.26
CA GLY A 277 12.86 -29.05 19.31
C GLY A 277 12.00 -27.86 18.88
N ALA A 278 11.19 -28.04 17.83
CA ALA A 278 10.25 -27.02 17.37
C ALA A 278 9.06 -26.86 18.32
N ALA A 279 8.58 -27.97 18.89
CA ALA A 279 7.50 -27.98 19.86
C ALA A 279 7.87 -27.20 21.15
N ALA A 280 9.12 -27.31 21.62
CA ALA A 280 9.61 -26.53 22.75
C ALA A 280 9.62 -25.02 22.45
N ALA A 281 10.18 -24.62 21.30
CA ALA A 281 10.21 -23.20 20.91
C ALA A 281 8.81 -22.61 20.73
N LEU A 282 7.87 -23.39 20.16
CA LEU A 282 6.47 -22.98 20.03
C LEU A 282 5.78 -22.86 21.40
N ALA A 283 6.11 -23.73 22.37
CA ALA A 283 5.59 -23.63 23.73
C ALA A 283 6.00 -22.30 24.41
N ASP A 284 7.26 -21.88 24.23
CA ASP A 284 7.75 -20.60 24.76
C ASP A 284 6.99 -19.42 24.14
N LEU A 285 6.76 -19.45 22.82
CA LEU A 285 5.97 -18.42 22.14
C LEU A 285 4.50 -18.41 22.60
N ILE A 286 3.89 -19.58 22.82
CA ILE A 286 2.52 -19.69 23.36
C ILE A 286 2.42 -19.06 24.75
N ALA A 287 3.41 -19.30 25.61
CA ALA A 287 3.46 -18.71 26.94
C ALA A 287 3.50 -17.17 26.87
N LEU A 288 4.38 -16.62 26.02
CA LEU A 288 4.44 -15.16 25.79
C LEU A 288 3.15 -14.60 25.19
N ASN A 289 2.55 -15.30 24.21
CA ASN A 289 1.31 -14.87 23.57
C ASN A 289 0.16 -14.76 24.58
N ARG A 290 0.08 -15.69 25.54
CA ARG A 290 -0.91 -15.66 26.64
C ARG A 290 -0.67 -14.53 27.64
N GLN A 291 0.58 -14.17 27.90
CA GLN A 291 0.93 -13.03 28.77
C GLN A 291 0.55 -11.69 28.16
N LEU A 292 0.70 -11.57 26.83
CA LEU A 292 0.39 -10.35 26.08
C LEU A 292 -1.07 -10.23 25.67
N ALA A 293 -1.85 -11.32 25.80
CA ALA A 293 -3.27 -11.27 25.52
C ALA A 293 -3.94 -10.23 26.44
N PRO A 294 -4.73 -9.27 25.90
CA PRO A 294 -5.52 -8.38 26.74
C PRO A 294 -6.40 -9.28 27.60
N LEU A 295 -6.24 -9.17 28.93
CA LEU A 295 -6.91 -9.97 29.95
C LEU A 295 -8.31 -10.34 29.47
N ASN A 296 -8.56 -11.65 29.26
CA ASN A 296 -9.92 -12.17 29.14
C ASN A 296 -10.71 -11.57 30.31
N GLY A 297 -11.66 -10.69 30.01
CA GLY A 297 -12.38 -9.94 31.04
C GLY A 297 -13.04 -10.84 32.07
N LEU A 298 -13.18 -10.30 33.29
CA LEU A 298 -13.84 -10.84 34.49
C LEU A 298 -13.01 -11.84 35.30
N ASP A 299 -12.30 -11.30 36.30
CA ASP A 299 -12.29 -11.98 37.60
C ASP A 299 -13.75 -12.21 38.03
N PRO A 300 -14.17 -13.45 38.36
CA PRO A 300 -15.32 -13.61 39.22
C PRO A 300 -14.87 -13.12 40.61
N ALA A 301 -15.30 -11.92 40.98
CA ALA A 301 -15.15 -11.46 42.36
C ALA A 301 -15.79 -12.50 43.31
N PRO A 302 -15.17 -12.81 44.45
CA PRO A 302 -15.75 -13.67 45.47
C PRO A 302 -17.02 -13.07 46.10
#